data_AF-A0A9X0WLT6-F1
#
_entry.id   AF-A0A9X0WLT6-F1
#
_cell.length_a   1.000
_cell.length_b   1.000
_cell.length_c   1.000
_cell.angle_alpha   90.00
_cell.angle_beta   90.00
_cell.angle_gamma   90.00
#
_symmetry.space_group_name_H-M   'P 1'
#
loop_
_entity.id
_entity.type
_entity.pdbx_description
1 polymer ?
#
loop_
_entity_poly.entity_id
_entity_poly.type
_entity_poly.pdbx_seq_one_letter_code
_entity_poly.pdbx_strand_id
1 'polypeptide(L)'
;MSGETYTYVSLRQDRVAELQRRAKRAEALESERRLLERQQQARATEARLLQQRLADNEARYERHVRSLGEEMQSLEKATRQRFDEQRRVYQKGLSEAIERQRAYTDTQFKTLDDRMGRLDTRLSKDITRVDERVNALTEQVRQDLGTQRQEYLDLFERQHLHFDAALQQQGAILQANIDALADDMRQRLHNEQELAREWINNLQRELDFVRDRYRHEQFAPGELARLEQRLQLARSNISQGIYQSAIASGQEAFLQAHQLRERLELEELRWEHLRQAAHESATAALLFLDEHSLIRYQFDTDQALEVEVDYWTEGRWQSLRARLDPILAQSADPKVALNAEELTARRAEADAMADEALALVAMARNAAFSSIQRRDIQELMLERLERLGYQHIDSTYEAEDTRRAFHMKLRNGNGEEMVTIVEPIGEDFANRVTFDFFDHSPNDQVREERLKLIREQIETEGEMSVGEMACEPAYAKTNGPDERRNFARVRSTSSTTSDGKT
;
A
#
# COMPACT_ATOMS: atom_id res chain seq x y z
N MET A 1 133.97 -28.31 -113.61
CA MET A 1 135.31 -27.69 -113.52
C MET A 1 135.61 -27.49 -112.03
N SER A 2 136.81 -27.69 -111.49
CA SER A 2 138.11 -28.25 -111.95
C SER A 2 139.02 -28.33 -110.70
N GLY A 3 140.09 -29.13 -110.58
CA GLY A 3 140.77 -30.09 -111.46
C GLY A 3 141.88 -30.83 -110.66
N GLU A 4 142.80 -31.55 -111.31
CA GLU A 4 143.79 -32.46 -110.68
C GLU A 4 145.27 -32.00 -110.80
N THR A 5 146.22 -32.72 -110.18
CA THR A 5 147.64 -32.82 -110.63
C THR A 5 148.40 -34.03 -109.99
N TYR A 6 149.44 -34.57 -110.65
CA TYR A 6 150.19 -35.81 -110.29
C TYR A 6 151.68 -35.78 -110.74
N THR A 7 152.55 -36.72 -110.29
CA THR A 7 153.94 -36.98 -110.83
C THR A 7 154.49 -38.41 -110.51
N TYR A 8 155.64 -38.86 -111.09
CA TYR A 8 156.11 -40.27 -111.27
C TYR A 8 157.66 -40.51 -111.29
N VAL A 9 158.17 -41.78 -111.21
CA VAL A 9 159.47 -42.36 -111.74
C VAL A 9 159.67 -43.86 -111.30
N SER A 10 160.66 -44.71 -111.71
CA SER A 10 161.00 -45.37 -113.03
C SER A 10 162.02 -46.57 -112.85
N LEU A 11 162.52 -47.23 -113.94
CA LEU A 11 163.65 -48.25 -114.04
C LEU A 11 163.41 -49.72 -113.53
N ARG A 12 164.10 -50.84 -113.93
CA ARG A 12 164.81 -51.29 -115.18
C ARG A 12 164.93 -52.87 -115.26
N GLN A 13 165.97 -53.50 -115.89
CA GLN A 13 165.88 -54.85 -116.53
C GLN A 13 167.00 -55.94 -116.36
N ASP A 14 168.29 -55.63 -116.22
CA ASP A 14 169.32 -56.30 -117.07
C ASP A 14 169.83 -57.76 -116.76
N ARG A 15 169.38 -58.49 -115.72
CA ARG A 15 170.12 -59.69 -115.21
C ARG A 15 169.82 -61.07 -115.84
N VAL A 16 169.54 -61.14 -117.15
CA VAL A 16 169.28 -62.42 -117.87
C VAL A 16 170.50 -63.36 -117.93
N ALA A 17 171.72 -62.83 -117.81
CA ALA A 17 172.98 -63.54 -118.11
C ALA A 17 173.38 -64.68 -117.15
N GLU A 18 172.69 -64.89 -116.02
CA GLU A 18 173.11 -65.86 -114.99
C GLU A 18 172.66 -67.32 -115.29
N LEU A 19 171.70 -67.52 -116.19
CA LEU A 19 171.11 -68.82 -116.55
C LEU A 19 172.14 -69.92 -116.91
N GLN A 20 173.17 -69.58 -117.68
CA GLN A 20 173.97 -70.59 -118.39
C GLN A 20 174.96 -71.39 -117.53
N ARG A 21 175.36 -70.90 -116.34
CA ARG A 21 176.54 -71.44 -115.64
C ARG A 21 176.26 -72.52 -114.59
N ARG A 22 175.00 -72.78 -114.21
CA ARG A 22 174.66 -73.78 -113.16
C ARG A 22 174.29 -75.18 -113.67
N ALA A 23 174.24 -75.41 -114.98
CA ALA A 23 173.92 -76.72 -115.58
C ALA A 23 175.00 -77.80 -115.33
N LYS A 24 176.28 -77.43 -115.18
CA LYS A 24 177.42 -78.34 -114.93
C LYS A 24 177.43 -79.01 -113.54
N ARG A 25 176.28 -79.13 -112.88
CA ARG A 25 176.10 -79.94 -111.66
C ARG A 25 175.10 -81.09 -111.81
N ALA A 26 174.57 -81.32 -113.02
CA ALA A 26 173.60 -82.38 -113.29
C ALA A 26 174.11 -83.79 -112.93
N GLU A 27 175.34 -84.13 -113.32
CA GLU A 27 175.83 -85.51 -113.38
C GLU A 27 176.19 -86.14 -112.02
N ALA A 28 176.37 -85.34 -110.96
CA ALA A 28 176.89 -85.84 -109.68
C ALA A 28 175.84 -86.56 -108.81
N LEU A 29 174.59 -86.09 -108.82
CA LEU A 29 173.55 -86.53 -107.87
C LEU A 29 172.73 -87.75 -108.32
N GLU A 30 172.86 -88.18 -109.58
CA GLU A 30 172.24 -89.42 -110.05
C GLU A 30 172.93 -90.68 -109.51
N SER A 31 174.14 -90.55 -108.97
CA SER A 31 174.88 -91.65 -108.34
C SER A 31 174.27 -92.05 -106.99
N GLU A 32 173.98 -91.05 -106.14
CA GLU A 32 173.42 -91.21 -104.80
C GLU A 32 171.98 -91.76 -104.83
N ARG A 33 171.20 -91.33 -105.82
CA ARG A 33 169.88 -91.88 -106.16
C ARG A 33 169.90 -93.42 -106.25
N ARG A 34 170.87 -94.00 -106.96
CA ARG A 34 170.98 -95.47 -107.15
C ARG A 34 171.34 -96.23 -105.87
N LEU A 35 171.89 -95.55 -104.86
CA LEU A 35 172.13 -96.12 -103.53
C LEU A 35 170.84 -96.12 -102.69
N LEU A 36 170.05 -95.04 -102.77
CA LEU A 36 168.78 -94.89 -102.05
C LEU A 36 167.65 -95.76 -102.62
N GLU A 37 167.65 -96.03 -103.92
CA GLU A 37 166.72 -96.99 -104.56
C GLU A 37 166.82 -98.40 -103.92
N ARG A 38 167.97 -98.77 -103.32
CA ARG A 38 168.12 -100.01 -102.52
C ARG A 38 167.55 -99.90 -101.10
N GLN A 39 167.64 -98.75 -100.44
CA GLN A 39 167.04 -98.56 -99.11
C GLN A 39 165.50 -98.56 -99.16
N GLN A 40 164.89 -98.14 -100.28
CA GLN A 40 163.44 -98.24 -100.46
C GLN A 40 162.96 -99.70 -100.43
N GLN A 41 163.70 -100.63 -101.05
CA GLN A 41 163.35 -102.06 -101.08
C GLN A 41 163.33 -102.69 -99.68
N ALA A 42 164.19 -102.25 -98.76
CA ALA A 42 164.23 -102.73 -97.37
C ALA A 42 163.06 -102.24 -96.50
N ARG A 43 162.40 -101.14 -96.85
CA ARG A 43 161.28 -100.57 -96.07
C ARG A 43 159.89 -100.99 -96.56
N ALA A 44 159.79 -101.49 -97.80
CA ALA A 44 158.55 -102.01 -98.37
C ALA A 44 158.00 -103.24 -97.61
N THR A 45 158.85 -103.96 -96.89
CA THR A 45 158.48 -105.11 -96.04
C THR A 45 157.94 -104.68 -94.68
N GLU A 46 158.61 -103.78 -93.96
CA GLU A 46 158.17 -103.29 -92.64
C GLU A 46 156.82 -102.54 -92.72
N ALA A 47 156.62 -101.74 -93.77
CA ALA A 47 155.37 -100.98 -93.97
C ALA A 47 154.13 -101.88 -93.96
N ARG A 48 154.21 -103.08 -94.53
CA ARG A 48 153.08 -104.02 -94.66
C ARG A 48 152.57 -104.56 -93.33
N LEU A 49 153.46 -104.83 -92.37
CA LEU A 49 153.06 -105.37 -91.06
C LEU A 49 152.40 -104.29 -90.19
N LEU A 50 152.80 -103.03 -90.36
CA LEU A 50 152.24 -101.90 -89.60
C LEU A 50 150.88 -101.44 -90.14
N GLN A 51 150.71 -101.42 -91.47
CA GLN A 51 149.46 -100.97 -92.11
C GLN A 51 148.22 -101.76 -91.67
N GLN A 52 148.34 -103.07 -91.40
CA GLN A 52 147.22 -103.88 -90.91
C GLN A 52 146.77 -103.56 -89.47
N ARG A 53 147.56 -102.82 -88.67
CA ARG A 53 147.20 -102.47 -87.28
C ARG A 53 146.71 -101.03 -87.09
N LEU A 54 147.04 -100.13 -88.01
CA LEU A 54 146.63 -98.72 -87.94
C LEU A 54 145.20 -98.52 -88.48
N ALA A 55 144.89 -99.13 -89.63
CA ALA A 55 143.59 -98.96 -90.31
C ALA A 55 142.37 -99.34 -89.43
N ASP A 56 142.50 -100.33 -88.54
CA ASP A 56 141.41 -100.77 -87.65
C ASP A 56 141.22 -99.87 -86.41
N ASN A 57 142.23 -99.05 -86.07
CA ASN A 57 142.14 -98.05 -85.00
C ASN A 57 141.58 -96.71 -85.49
N GLU A 58 142.03 -96.22 -86.65
CA GLU A 58 141.61 -94.92 -87.20
C GLU A 58 140.09 -94.89 -87.44
N ALA A 59 139.52 -95.99 -87.95
CA ALA A 59 138.09 -96.12 -88.23
C ALA A 59 137.16 -96.04 -86.99
N ARG A 60 137.72 -96.11 -85.76
CA ARG A 60 136.95 -95.96 -84.50
C ARG A 60 137.09 -94.57 -83.88
N TYR A 61 138.30 -94.02 -83.79
CA TYR A 61 138.54 -92.76 -83.07
C TYR A 61 137.93 -91.53 -83.77
N GLU A 62 137.94 -91.47 -85.10
CA GLU A 62 137.41 -90.33 -85.87
C GLU A 62 135.93 -90.00 -85.58
N ARG A 63 135.13 -91.02 -85.23
CA ARG A 63 133.67 -90.86 -85.03
C ARG A 63 133.27 -90.37 -83.64
N HIS A 64 134.19 -90.33 -82.67
CA HIS A 64 133.85 -89.96 -81.29
C HIS A 64 134.34 -88.57 -80.88
N VAL A 65 135.39 -88.05 -81.54
CA VAL A 65 135.97 -86.74 -81.20
C VAL A 65 135.18 -85.57 -81.81
N ARG A 66 134.57 -85.75 -82.99
CA ARG A 66 133.90 -84.64 -83.71
C ARG A 66 132.59 -84.18 -83.06
N SER A 67 131.78 -85.09 -82.51
CA SER A 67 130.48 -84.73 -81.90
C SER A 67 130.61 -83.88 -80.64
N LEU A 68 131.61 -84.15 -79.80
CA LEU A 68 131.83 -83.44 -78.53
C LEU A 68 132.29 -81.97 -78.71
N GLY A 69 132.84 -81.61 -79.87
CA GLY A 69 133.28 -80.23 -80.15
C GLY A 69 132.14 -79.29 -80.53
N GLU A 70 131.14 -79.78 -81.27
CA GLU A 70 130.08 -78.96 -81.86
C GLU A 70 128.97 -78.61 -80.85
N GLU A 71 128.64 -79.53 -79.94
CA GLU A 71 127.65 -79.28 -78.88
C GLU A 71 128.07 -78.13 -77.95
N MET A 72 129.35 -78.08 -77.57
CA MET A 72 129.86 -77.15 -76.55
C MET A 72 129.80 -75.67 -76.98
N GLN A 73 130.04 -75.36 -78.27
CA GLN A 73 129.92 -73.99 -78.80
C GLN A 73 128.47 -73.52 -78.99
N SER A 74 127.52 -74.45 -79.18
CA SER A 74 126.10 -74.10 -79.30
C SER A 74 125.52 -73.57 -77.98
N LEU A 75 125.94 -74.16 -76.86
CA LEU A 75 125.47 -73.86 -75.51
C LEU A 75 125.85 -72.44 -75.04
N GLU A 76 127.06 -71.97 -75.40
CA GLU A 76 127.56 -70.65 -74.99
C GLU A 76 126.83 -69.49 -75.69
N LYS A 77 126.35 -69.69 -76.93
CA LYS A 77 125.50 -68.71 -77.62
C LYS A 77 124.09 -68.66 -77.03
N ALA A 78 123.48 -69.82 -76.77
CA ALA A 78 122.12 -69.92 -76.24
C ALA A 78 121.98 -69.33 -74.83
N THR A 79 123.02 -69.39 -74.02
CA THR A 79 123.03 -68.85 -72.64
C THR A 79 123.17 -67.32 -72.60
N ARG A 80 123.98 -66.70 -73.48
CA ARG A 80 124.09 -65.22 -73.53
C ARG A 80 122.78 -64.54 -73.93
N GLN A 81 122.07 -65.04 -74.94
CA GLN A 81 120.84 -64.40 -75.45
C GLN A 81 119.73 -64.32 -74.39
N ARG A 82 119.56 -65.36 -73.56
CA ARG A 82 118.53 -65.39 -72.50
C ARG A 82 118.73 -64.33 -71.42
N PHE A 83 119.97 -63.96 -71.11
CA PHE A 83 120.27 -62.95 -70.08
C PHE A 83 119.87 -61.53 -70.50
N ASP A 84 120.07 -61.16 -71.78
CA ASP A 84 119.71 -59.82 -72.27
C ASP A 84 118.19 -59.63 -72.42
N GLU A 85 117.45 -60.67 -72.82
CA GLU A 85 115.97 -60.62 -72.84
C GLU A 85 115.40 -60.44 -71.43
N GLN A 86 115.86 -61.24 -70.45
CA GLN A 86 115.37 -61.20 -69.08
C GLN A 86 115.59 -59.81 -68.44
N ARG A 87 116.70 -59.14 -68.76
CA ARG A 87 117.02 -57.79 -68.26
C ARG A 87 116.09 -56.71 -68.82
N ARG A 88 115.70 -56.80 -70.09
CA ARG A 88 114.76 -55.85 -70.73
C ARG A 88 113.34 -55.97 -70.18
N VAL A 89 112.86 -57.19 -69.96
CA VAL A 89 111.52 -57.44 -69.38
C VAL A 89 111.42 -56.84 -67.97
N TYR A 90 112.45 -57.01 -67.14
CA TYR A 90 112.44 -56.55 -65.75
C TYR A 90 112.39 -55.01 -65.63
N GLN A 91 113.11 -54.28 -66.49
CA GLN A 91 113.05 -52.81 -66.49
C GLN A 91 111.67 -52.28 -66.93
N LYS A 92 111.05 -52.89 -67.95
CA LYS A 92 109.76 -52.42 -68.48
C LYS A 92 108.60 -52.66 -67.50
N GLY A 93 108.63 -53.79 -66.78
CA GLY A 93 107.63 -54.10 -65.77
C GLY A 93 107.59 -53.10 -64.60
N LEU A 94 108.75 -52.53 -64.23
CA LEU A 94 108.83 -51.58 -63.11
C LEU A 94 108.21 -50.21 -63.46
N SER A 95 108.43 -49.70 -64.67
CA SER A 95 107.84 -48.44 -65.12
C SER A 95 106.31 -48.52 -65.24
N GLU A 96 105.79 -49.60 -65.83
CA GLU A 96 104.35 -49.75 -66.02
C GLU A 96 103.58 -49.93 -64.70
N ALA A 97 104.21 -50.46 -63.64
CA ALA A 97 103.61 -50.57 -62.32
C ALA A 97 103.39 -49.19 -61.66
N ILE A 98 104.38 -48.29 -61.78
CA ILE A 98 104.37 -46.96 -61.15
C ILE A 98 103.32 -46.05 -61.80
N GLU A 99 103.16 -46.10 -63.13
CA GLU A 99 102.14 -45.30 -63.83
C GLU A 99 100.70 -45.75 -63.49
N ARG A 100 100.45 -47.06 -63.47
CA ARG A 100 99.12 -47.61 -63.11
C ARG A 100 98.68 -47.18 -61.71
N GLN A 101 99.60 -47.14 -60.74
CA GLN A 101 99.30 -46.73 -59.36
C GLN A 101 98.95 -45.23 -59.24
N ARG A 102 99.55 -44.37 -60.07
CA ARG A 102 99.18 -42.94 -60.17
C ARG A 102 97.84 -42.72 -60.86
N ALA A 103 97.58 -43.42 -61.97
CA ALA A 103 96.31 -43.31 -62.69
C ALA A 103 95.10 -43.76 -61.85
N TYR A 104 95.27 -44.81 -61.03
CA TYR A 104 94.22 -45.31 -60.12
C TYR A 104 93.91 -44.35 -58.96
N THR A 105 94.91 -43.62 -58.45
CA THR A 105 94.71 -42.70 -57.33
C THR A 105 94.04 -41.39 -57.76
N ASP A 106 94.44 -40.82 -58.90
CA ASP A 106 93.85 -39.57 -59.42
C ASP A 106 92.36 -39.73 -59.84
N THR A 107 91.96 -40.90 -60.32
CA THR A 107 90.56 -41.20 -60.68
C THR A 107 89.64 -41.39 -59.47
N GLN A 108 90.14 -41.94 -58.35
CA GLN A 108 89.37 -42.04 -57.10
C GLN A 108 89.07 -40.66 -56.49
N PHE A 109 90.04 -39.74 -56.45
CA PHE A 109 89.79 -38.38 -55.92
C PHE A 109 88.72 -37.63 -56.72
N LYS A 110 88.82 -37.64 -58.06
CA LYS A 110 87.84 -36.98 -58.94
C LYS A 110 86.42 -37.54 -58.78
N THR A 111 86.27 -38.85 -58.53
CA THR A 111 84.94 -39.46 -58.32
C THR A 111 84.35 -39.26 -56.92
N LEU A 112 85.16 -38.87 -55.94
CA LEU A 112 84.69 -38.44 -54.61
C LEU A 112 84.23 -36.98 -54.62
N ASP A 113 85.04 -36.08 -55.19
CA ASP A 113 84.75 -34.65 -55.25
C ASP A 113 83.45 -34.36 -56.04
N ASP A 114 83.31 -35.02 -57.18
CA ASP A 114 82.12 -34.92 -58.05
C ASP A 114 80.86 -35.57 -57.43
N ARG A 115 81.00 -36.43 -56.41
CA ARG A 115 79.88 -36.88 -55.56
C ARG A 115 79.52 -35.87 -54.48
N MET A 116 80.52 -35.19 -53.91
CA MET A 116 80.36 -34.25 -52.80
C MET A 116 79.60 -32.98 -53.25
N GLY A 117 80.03 -32.36 -54.36
CA GLY A 117 79.36 -31.17 -54.91
C GLY A 117 77.90 -31.42 -55.36
N ARG A 118 77.58 -32.65 -55.82
CA ARG A 118 76.20 -33.06 -56.14
C ARG A 118 75.33 -33.21 -54.89
N LEU A 119 75.91 -33.43 -53.72
CA LEU A 119 75.20 -33.61 -52.45
C LEU A 119 74.85 -32.24 -51.85
N ASP A 120 75.80 -31.30 -51.80
CA ASP A 120 75.56 -29.90 -51.39
C ASP A 120 74.51 -29.22 -52.29
N THR A 121 74.62 -29.40 -53.60
CA THR A 121 73.65 -28.86 -54.58
C THR A 121 72.22 -29.39 -54.35
N ARG A 122 72.08 -30.54 -53.66
CA ARG A 122 70.78 -31.12 -53.31
C ARG A 122 70.27 -30.58 -51.97
N LEU A 123 71.12 -30.62 -50.93
CA LEU A 123 70.84 -30.04 -49.61
C LEU A 123 70.41 -28.58 -49.71
N SER A 124 71.13 -27.76 -50.48
CA SER A 124 70.78 -26.35 -50.70
C SER A 124 69.38 -26.16 -51.29
N LYS A 125 68.98 -27.01 -52.25
CA LYS A 125 67.65 -26.93 -52.90
C LYS A 125 66.52 -27.44 -52.02
N ASP A 126 66.78 -28.43 -51.17
CA ASP A 126 65.78 -28.92 -50.23
C ASP A 126 65.62 -27.96 -49.04
N ILE A 127 66.68 -27.25 -48.62
CA ILE A 127 66.61 -26.14 -47.65
C ILE A 127 65.75 -24.98 -48.21
N THR A 128 66.03 -24.48 -49.43
CA THR A 128 65.22 -23.37 -49.99
C THR A 128 63.75 -23.72 -50.11
N ARG A 129 63.41 -24.98 -50.40
CA ARG A 129 62.01 -25.46 -50.43
C ARG A 129 61.35 -25.54 -49.06
N VAL A 130 62.12 -25.76 -47.99
CA VAL A 130 61.61 -25.68 -46.62
C VAL A 130 61.36 -24.23 -46.25
N ASP A 131 62.29 -23.31 -46.54
CA ASP A 131 62.11 -21.88 -46.26
C ASP A 131 60.95 -21.27 -47.05
N GLU A 132 60.80 -21.57 -48.35
CA GLU A 132 59.64 -21.19 -49.16
C GLU A 132 58.32 -21.63 -48.51
N ARG A 133 58.27 -22.86 -47.99
CA ARG A 133 57.08 -23.45 -47.39
C ARG A 133 56.79 -22.92 -45.98
N VAL A 134 57.81 -22.62 -45.19
CA VAL A 134 57.69 -21.97 -43.89
C VAL A 134 57.22 -20.52 -44.04
N ASN A 135 57.77 -19.78 -45.01
CA ASN A 135 57.34 -18.41 -45.31
C ASN A 135 55.89 -18.37 -45.81
N ALA A 136 55.50 -19.25 -46.73
CA ALA A 136 54.13 -19.35 -47.21
C ALA A 136 53.13 -19.67 -46.07
N LEU A 137 53.46 -20.61 -45.18
CA LEU A 137 52.62 -20.94 -44.02
C LEU A 137 52.55 -19.78 -43.01
N THR A 138 53.67 -19.08 -42.78
CA THR A 138 53.74 -17.94 -41.86
C THR A 138 52.89 -16.77 -42.36
N GLU A 139 52.94 -16.49 -43.67
CA GLU A 139 52.14 -15.42 -44.28
C GLU A 139 50.65 -15.80 -44.32
N GLN A 140 50.30 -17.06 -44.61
CA GLN A 140 48.91 -17.53 -44.49
C GLN A 140 48.37 -17.36 -43.05
N VAL A 141 49.10 -17.86 -42.04
CA VAL A 141 48.72 -17.72 -40.63
C VAL A 141 48.59 -16.25 -40.21
N ARG A 142 49.43 -15.36 -40.77
CA ARG A 142 49.37 -13.91 -40.53
C ARG A 142 48.14 -13.27 -41.16
N GLN A 143 47.72 -13.72 -42.34
CA GLN A 143 46.51 -13.24 -43.02
C GLN A 143 45.25 -13.76 -42.31
N ASP A 144 45.21 -15.04 -41.94
CA ASP A 144 44.09 -15.65 -41.19
C ASP A 144 43.92 -15.00 -39.79
N LEU A 145 45.00 -14.70 -39.08
CA LEU A 145 44.95 -13.92 -37.84
C LEU A 145 44.58 -12.44 -38.07
N GLY A 146 44.86 -11.89 -39.26
CA GLY A 146 44.48 -10.53 -39.65
C GLY A 146 42.98 -10.40 -39.87
N THR A 147 42.40 -11.30 -40.68
CA THR A 147 40.96 -11.34 -40.97
C THR A 147 40.15 -11.66 -39.72
N GLN A 148 40.49 -12.72 -38.97
CA GLN A 148 39.81 -13.03 -37.71
C GLN A 148 39.82 -11.85 -36.73
N ARG A 149 40.92 -11.11 -36.63
CA ARG A 149 41.00 -9.94 -35.74
C ARG A 149 40.12 -8.79 -36.20
N GLN A 150 39.95 -8.59 -37.51
CA GLN A 150 39.01 -7.62 -38.07
C GLN A 150 37.56 -8.05 -37.84
N GLU A 151 37.23 -9.32 -38.08
CA GLU A 151 35.90 -9.90 -37.81
C GLU A 151 35.52 -9.79 -36.33
N TYR A 152 36.44 -10.09 -35.41
CA TYR A 152 36.20 -9.90 -33.97
C TYR A 152 36.00 -8.43 -33.60
N LEU A 153 36.75 -7.49 -34.18
CA LEU A 153 36.58 -6.06 -33.89
C LEU A 153 35.25 -5.52 -34.40
N ASP A 154 34.87 -5.85 -35.64
CA ASP A 154 33.57 -5.51 -36.23
C ASP A 154 32.39 -6.15 -35.47
N LEU A 155 32.55 -7.40 -35.00
CA LEU A 155 31.58 -8.05 -34.12
C LEU A 155 31.45 -7.35 -32.77
N PHE A 156 32.57 -6.98 -32.13
CA PHE A 156 32.56 -6.23 -30.86
C PHE A 156 31.96 -4.84 -31.02
N GLU A 157 32.28 -4.11 -32.09
CA GLU A 157 31.75 -2.77 -32.36
C GLU A 157 30.23 -2.82 -32.60
N ARG A 158 29.75 -3.78 -33.41
CA ARG A 158 28.30 -4.03 -33.57
C ARG A 158 27.62 -4.44 -32.26
N GLN A 159 28.28 -5.27 -31.44
CA GLN A 159 27.73 -5.73 -30.17
C GLN A 159 27.67 -4.59 -29.14
N HIS A 160 28.67 -3.71 -29.09
CA HIS A 160 28.65 -2.48 -28.30
C HIS A 160 27.53 -1.54 -28.76
N LEU A 161 27.42 -1.25 -30.06
CA LEU A 161 26.33 -0.43 -30.60
C LEU A 161 24.94 -1.02 -30.29
N HIS A 162 24.78 -2.35 -30.34
CA HIS A 162 23.55 -3.02 -29.93
C HIS A 162 23.29 -2.92 -28.42
N PHE A 163 24.31 -3.06 -27.57
CA PHE A 163 24.15 -2.90 -26.12
C PHE A 163 23.84 -1.46 -25.73
N ASP A 164 24.53 -0.47 -26.29
CA ASP A 164 24.28 0.95 -26.02
C ASP A 164 22.89 1.38 -26.51
N ALA A 165 22.47 0.93 -27.69
CA ALA A 165 21.12 1.14 -28.19
C ALA A 165 20.06 0.47 -27.28
N ALA A 166 20.31 -0.77 -26.82
CA ALA A 166 19.41 -1.46 -25.89
C ALA A 166 19.35 -0.79 -24.51
N LEU A 167 20.48 -0.30 -23.99
CA LEU A 167 20.56 0.47 -22.74
C LEU A 167 19.84 1.81 -22.85
N GLN A 168 20.01 2.55 -23.95
CA GLN A 168 19.26 3.78 -24.20
C GLN A 168 17.76 3.51 -24.37
N GLN A 169 17.37 2.46 -25.09
CA GLN A 169 15.97 2.07 -25.25
C GLN A 169 15.34 1.65 -23.91
N GLN A 170 16.04 0.83 -23.11
CA GLN A 170 15.58 0.41 -21.79
C GLN A 170 15.52 1.60 -20.81
N GLY A 171 16.49 2.51 -20.86
CA GLY A 171 16.48 3.76 -20.10
C GLY A 171 15.30 4.67 -20.47
N ALA A 172 15.01 4.83 -21.76
CA ALA A 172 13.87 5.60 -22.25
C ALA A 172 12.51 4.97 -21.83
N ILE A 173 12.40 3.64 -21.89
CA ILE A 173 11.21 2.91 -21.41
C ILE A 173 11.04 3.05 -19.89
N LEU A 174 12.12 2.93 -19.12
CA LEU A 174 12.09 3.13 -17.66
C LEU A 174 11.71 4.57 -17.30
N GLN A 175 12.27 5.56 -17.98
CA GLN A 175 11.93 6.97 -17.77
C GLN A 175 10.45 7.24 -18.10
N ALA A 176 9.96 6.79 -19.26
CA ALA A 176 8.56 6.93 -19.63
C ALA A 176 7.60 6.25 -18.64
N ASN A 177 7.97 5.08 -18.09
CA ASN A 177 7.21 4.40 -17.05
C ASN A 177 7.22 5.16 -15.71
N ILE A 178 8.35 5.79 -15.34
CA ILE A 178 8.46 6.64 -14.14
C ILE A 178 7.61 7.91 -14.29
N ASP A 179 7.67 8.56 -15.45
CA ASP A 179 6.92 9.78 -15.74
C ASP A 179 5.40 9.50 -15.75
N ALA A 180 4.97 8.42 -16.42
CA ALA A 180 3.57 7.99 -16.41
C ALA A 180 3.05 7.61 -15.02
N LEU A 181 3.87 6.96 -14.19
CA LEU A 181 3.53 6.65 -12.80
C LEU A 181 3.44 7.93 -11.95
N ALA A 182 4.34 8.90 -12.18
CA ALA A 182 4.30 10.19 -11.49
C ALA A 182 3.06 11.02 -11.87
N ASP A 183 2.61 10.96 -13.14
CA ASP A 183 1.38 11.62 -13.58
C ASP A 183 0.12 10.95 -13.02
N ASP A 184 0.03 9.61 -13.00
CA ASP A 184 -1.04 8.86 -12.32
C ASP A 184 -1.11 9.20 -10.82
N MET A 185 0.04 9.27 -10.13
CA MET A 185 0.11 9.71 -8.73
C MET A 185 -0.36 11.14 -8.54
N ARG A 186 0.05 12.09 -9.41
CA ARG A 186 -0.44 13.49 -9.35
C ARG A 186 -1.94 13.56 -9.57
N GLN A 187 -2.47 12.84 -10.56
CA GLN A 187 -3.90 12.86 -10.88
C GLN A 187 -4.74 12.24 -9.75
N ARG A 188 -4.29 11.15 -9.13
CA ARG A 188 -4.94 10.58 -7.94
C ARG A 188 -4.92 11.55 -6.76
N LEU A 189 -3.76 12.12 -6.43
CA LEU A 189 -3.65 13.10 -5.33
C LEU A 189 -4.51 14.35 -5.57
N HIS A 190 -4.67 14.78 -6.82
CA HIS A 190 -5.57 15.87 -7.19
C HIS A 190 -7.04 15.46 -6.97
N ASN A 191 -7.48 14.33 -7.51
CA ASN A 191 -8.84 13.82 -7.36
C ASN A 191 -9.20 13.60 -5.87
N GLU A 192 -8.28 13.05 -5.08
CA GLU A 192 -8.44 12.89 -3.63
C GLU A 192 -8.53 14.24 -2.91
N GLN A 193 -7.72 15.23 -3.30
CA GLN A 193 -7.79 16.58 -2.74
C GLN A 193 -9.12 17.26 -3.04
N GLU A 194 -9.67 17.11 -4.24
CA GLU A 194 -10.98 17.66 -4.60
C GLU A 194 -12.10 16.97 -3.82
N LEU A 195 -12.14 15.64 -3.82
CA LEU A 195 -13.13 14.85 -3.07
C LEU A 195 -13.08 15.16 -1.56
N ALA A 196 -11.88 15.31 -0.99
CA ALA A 196 -11.71 15.71 0.41
C ALA A 196 -12.29 17.10 0.69
N ARG A 197 -12.07 18.07 -0.22
CA ARG A 197 -12.64 19.43 -0.12
C ARG A 197 -14.16 19.39 -0.25
N GLU A 198 -14.73 18.60 -1.15
CA GLU A 198 -16.18 18.45 -1.27
C GLU A 198 -16.81 17.93 0.02
N TRP A 199 -16.29 16.84 0.61
CA TRP A 199 -16.80 16.31 1.88
C TRP A 199 -16.72 17.33 3.02
N ILE A 200 -15.63 18.10 3.12
CA ILE A 200 -15.47 19.15 4.12
C ILE A 200 -16.43 20.33 3.89
N ASN A 201 -16.66 20.72 2.64
CA ASN A 201 -17.61 21.79 2.28
C ASN A 201 -19.07 21.35 2.46
N ASN A 202 -19.37 20.05 2.30
CA ASN A 202 -20.67 19.47 2.57
C ASN A 202 -20.93 19.41 4.09
N LEU A 203 -19.96 18.86 4.86
CA LEU A 203 -19.99 18.84 6.32
C LEU A 203 -20.13 20.24 6.91
N GLN A 204 -19.36 21.22 6.44
CA GLN A 204 -19.50 22.59 6.94
C GLN A 204 -20.91 23.13 6.70
N ARG A 205 -21.46 23.01 5.48
CA ARG A 205 -22.80 23.53 5.17
C ARG A 205 -23.88 22.86 6.02
N GLU A 206 -23.75 21.58 6.31
CA GLU A 206 -24.66 20.84 7.19
C GLU A 206 -24.55 21.32 8.65
N LEU A 207 -23.33 21.50 9.18
CA LEU A 207 -23.12 21.98 10.55
C LEU A 207 -23.55 23.44 10.74
N ASP A 208 -23.28 24.30 9.76
CA ASP A 208 -23.73 25.69 9.77
C ASP A 208 -25.28 25.75 9.68
N PHE A 209 -25.92 24.89 8.88
CA PHE A 209 -27.38 24.76 8.85
C PHE A 209 -27.96 24.26 10.18
N VAL A 210 -27.34 23.27 10.83
CA VAL A 210 -27.78 22.80 12.15
C VAL A 210 -27.66 23.90 13.21
N ARG A 211 -26.57 24.67 13.20
CA ARG A 211 -26.34 25.79 14.14
C ARG A 211 -27.38 26.91 13.99
N ASP A 212 -27.74 27.26 12.76
CA ASP A 212 -28.61 28.39 12.46
C ASP A 212 -30.12 28.05 12.55
N ARG A 213 -30.50 26.77 12.60
CA ARG A 213 -31.91 26.33 12.48
C ARG A 213 -32.49 25.54 13.66
N TYR A 214 -31.66 24.90 14.49
CA TYR A 214 -32.13 23.99 15.54
C TYR A 214 -31.50 24.34 16.88
N ARG A 215 -32.21 24.09 17.99
CA ARG A 215 -31.72 24.30 19.35
C ARG A 215 -30.79 23.17 19.80
N HIS A 216 -29.68 23.02 19.10
CA HIS A 216 -28.71 21.94 19.30
C HIS A 216 -28.19 21.87 20.74
N GLU A 217 -27.94 22.99 21.42
CA GLU A 217 -27.52 22.96 22.84
C GLU A 217 -28.64 22.58 23.82
N GLN A 218 -29.92 22.71 23.45
CA GLN A 218 -31.04 22.29 24.29
C GLN A 218 -31.33 20.79 24.17
N PHE A 219 -31.25 20.23 22.96
CA PHE A 219 -31.64 18.84 22.68
C PHE A 219 -30.45 17.87 22.50
N ALA A 220 -29.25 18.36 22.18
CA ALA A 220 -28.04 17.56 21.94
C ALA A 220 -26.75 18.29 22.40
N PRO A 221 -26.66 18.70 23.70
CA PRO A 221 -25.62 19.60 24.21
C PRO A 221 -24.19 19.14 23.87
N GLY A 222 -23.43 20.04 23.26
CA GLY A 222 -22.04 19.80 22.84
C GLY A 222 -21.83 18.79 21.71
N GLU A 223 -22.87 18.16 21.13
CA GLU A 223 -22.68 17.25 20.00
C GLU A 223 -22.26 17.99 18.72
N LEU A 224 -22.83 19.16 18.45
CA LEU A 224 -22.41 20.01 17.32
C LEU A 224 -20.92 20.39 17.45
N ALA A 225 -20.48 20.82 18.62
CA ALA A 225 -19.09 21.19 18.89
C ALA A 225 -18.09 20.02 18.66
N ARG A 226 -18.51 18.77 18.90
CA ARG A 226 -17.69 17.57 18.57
C ARG A 226 -17.56 17.37 17.06
N LEU A 227 -18.60 17.65 16.29
CA LEU A 227 -18.56 17.58 14.83
C LEU A 227 -17.76 18.74 14.22
N GLU A 228 -17.82 19.93 14.80
CA GLU A 228 -16.96 21.07 14.44
C GLU A 228 -15.47 20.76 14.69
N GLN A 229 -15.14 20.08 15.80
CA GLN A 229 -13.78 19.59 16.05
C GLN A 229 -13.34 18.54 15.01
N ARG A 230 -14.23 17.64 14.59
CA ARG A 230 -13.97 16.68 13.49
C ARG A 230 -13.76 17.39 12.13
N LEU A 231 -14.53 18.44 11.84
CA LEU A 231 -14.34 19.31 10.67
C LEU A 231 -12.96 19.99 10.69
N GLN A 232 -12.54 20.53 11.83
CA GLN A 232 -11.21 21.14 11.99
C GLN A 232 -10.07 20.11 11.79
N LEU A 233 -10.22 18.90 12.34
CA LEU A 233 -9.26 17.81 12.13
C LEU A 233 -9.16 17.40 10.66
N ALA A 234 -10.29 17.24 9.97
CA ALA A 234 -10.32 16.93 8.54
C ALA A 234 -9.64 18.03 7.70
N ARG A 235 -9.87 19.31 8.04
CA ARG A 235 -9.19 20.46 7.39
C ARG A 235 -7.67 20.43 7.62
N SER A 236 -7.24 20.11 8.83
CA SER A 236 -5.82 19.89 9.15
C SER A 236 -5.23 18.77 8.28
N ASN A 237 -5.93 17.65 8.13
CA ASN A 237 -5.48 16.52 7.31
C ASN A 237 -5.33 16.91 5.82
N ILE A 238 -6.23 17.73 5.25
CA ILE A 238 -6.02 18.29 3.89
C ILE A 238 -4.77 19.18 3.85
N SER A 239 -4.55 20.05 4.84
CA SER A 239 -3.38 20.93 4.86
C SER A 239 -2.03 20.19 4.96
N GLN A 240 -2.05 18.96 5.49
CA GLN A 240 -0.91 18.06 5.60
C GLN A 240 -0.79 17.08 4.41
N GLY A 241 -1.70 17.15 3.42
CA GLY A 241 -1.72 16.25 2.26
C GLY A 241 -2.31 14.86 2.52
N ILE A 242 -2.91 14.62 3.69
CA ILE A 242 -3.43 13.31 4.13
C ILE A 242 -4.91 13.15 3.68
N TYR A 243 -5.13 13.24 2.36
CA TYR A 243 -6.48 13.36 1.78
C TYR A 243 -7.39 12.16 2.09
N GLN A 244 -6.89 10.92 2.01
CA GLN A 244 -7.66 9.72 2.35
C GLN A 244 -8.23 9.74 3.78
N SER A 245 -7.46 10.25 4.76
CA SER A 245 -7.97 10.42 6.12
C SER A 245 -8.99 11.55 6.22
N ALA A 246 -8.80 12.65 5.48
CA ALA A 246 -9.78 13.74 5.42
C ALA A 246 -11.11 13.30 4.77
N ILE A 247 -11.07 12.46 3.74
CA ILE A 247 -12.26 11.86 3.10
C ILE A 247 -13.00 10.98 4.10
N ALA A 248 -12.33 10.01 4.73
CA ALA A 248 -12.97 9.07 5.66
C ALA A 248 -13.57 9.79 6.89
N SER A 249 -12.81 10.71 7.52
CA SER A 249 -13.31 11.49 8.66
C SER A 249 -14.41 12.47 8.26
N GLY A 250 -14.34 13.05 7.05
CA GLY A 250 -15.37 13.94 6.51
C GLY A 250 -16.69 13.19 6.23
N GLN A 251 -16.61 11.99 5.66
CA GLN A 251 -17.78 11.12 5.43
C GLN A 251 -18.43 10.66 6.75
N GLU A 252 -17.65 10.19 7.73
CA GLU A 252 -18.18 9.76 9.02
C GLU A 252 -18.87 10.92 9.76
N ALA A 253 -18.21 12.10 9.82
CA ALA A 253 -18.77 13.28 10.46
C ALA A 253 -19.98 13.86 9.69
N PHE A 254 -20.04 13.73 8.36
CA PHE A 254 -21.19 14.16 7.56
C PHE A 254 -22.43 13.28 7.83
N LEU A 255 -22.25 11.95 7.89
CA LEU A 255 -23.33 11.03 8.28
C LEU A 255 -23.82 11.31 9.71
N GLN A 256 -22.91 11.62 10.64
CA GLN A 256 -23.26 12.01 12.00
C GLN A 256 -23.96 13.38 12.06
N ALA A 257 -23.61 14.33 11.19
CA ALA A 257 -24.29 15.62 11.09
C ALA A 257 -25.73 15.47 10.57
N HIS A 258 -25.97 14.63 9.57
CA HIS A 258 -27.33 14.28 9.14
C HIS A 258 -28.13 13.56 10.25
N GLN A 259 -27.55 12.57 10.94
CA GLN A 259 -28.22 11.90 12.07
C GLN A 259 -28.54 12.87 13.23
N LEU A 260 -27.65 13.83 13.49
CA LEU A 260 -27.90 14.91 14.45
C LEU A 260 -29.07 15.77 13.97
N ARG A 261 -29.10 16.19 12.70
CA ARG A 261 -30.20 16.98 12.12
C ARG A 261 -31.54 16.24 12.22
N GLU A 262 -31.60 14.97 11.80
CA GLU A 262 -32.82 14.16 11.83
C GLU A 262 -33.40 14.03 13.25
N ARG A 263 -32.55 13.78 14.26
CA ARG A 263 -32.99 13.75 15.67
C ARG A 263 -33.43 15.12 16.16
N LEU A 264 -32.70 16.19 15.82
CA LEU A 264 -33.07 17.56 16.19
C LEU A 264 -34.39 18.00 15.55
N GLU A 265 -34.66 17.59 14.31
CA GLU A 265 -35.93 17.86 13.61
C GLU A 265 -37.12 17.17 14.28
N LEU A 266 -36.94 15.92 14.72
CA LEU A 266 -37.95 15.19 15.49
C LEU A 266 -38.21 15.82 16.87
N GLU A 267 -37.18 16.24 17.61
CA GLU A 267 -37.36 16.88 18.92
C GLU A 267 -37.87 18.33 18.81
N GLU A 268 -37.48 19.11 17.78
CA GLU A 268 -38.10 20.42 17.48
C GLU A 268 -39.60 20.29 17.16
N LEU A 269 -39.99 19.34 16.29
CA LEU A 269 -41.40 19.09 15.96
C LEU A 269 -42.21 18.63 17.20
N ARG A 270 -41.63 17.76 18.02
CA ARG A 270 -42.24 17.28 19.27
C ARG A 270 -42.38 18.41 20.30
N TRP A 271 -41.34 19.23 20.46
CA TRP A 271 -41.35 20.39 21.35
C TRP A 271 -42.39 21.41 20.94
N GLU A 272 -42.47 21.73 19.64
CA GLU A 272 -43.42 22.71 19.11
C GLU A 272 -44.87 22.22 19.26
N HIS A 273 -45.12 20.91 19.05
CA HIS A 273 -46.41 20.31 19.35
C HIS A 273 -46.79 20.40 20.84
N LEU A 274 -45.84 20.13 21.75
CA LEU A 274 -46.08 20.24 23.19
C LEU A 274 -46.29 21.70 23.64
N ARG A 275 -45.53 22.65 23.07
CA ARG A 275 -45.70 24.09 23.30
C ARG A 275 -47.09 24.54 22.86
N GLN A 276 -47.47 24.17 21.64
CA GLN A 276 -48.76 24.53 21.07
C GLN A 276 -49.92 23.90 21.87
N ALA A 277 -49.82 22.65 22.30
CA ALA A 277 -50.84 22.00 23.12
C ALA A 277 -50.98 22.63 24.53
N ALA A 278 -49.87 23.07 25.14
CA ALA A 278 -49.91 23.81 26.41
C ALA A 278 -50.54 25.22 26.22
N HIS A 279 -50.23 25.88 25.11
CA HIS A 279 -50.80 27.18 24.74
C HIS A 279 -52.31 27.09 24.49
N GLU A 280 -52.76 26.08 23.74
CA GLU A 280 -54.17 25.82 23.44
C GLU A 280 -54.98 25.48 24.70
N SER A 281 -54.44 24.64 25.60
CA SER A 281 -55.04 24.35 26.92
C SER A 281 -55.20 25.62 27.76
N ALA A 282 -54.13 26.40 27.95
CA ALA A 282 -54.20 27.66 28.71
C ALA A 282 -55.15 28.70 28.08
N THR A 283 -55.21 28.75 26.74
CA THR A 283 -56.15 29.62 26.01
C THR A 283 -57.61 29.19 26.21
N ALA A 284 -57.90 27.89 26.15
CA ALA A 284 -59.24 27.35 26.37
C ALA A 284 -59.71 27.58 27.82
N ALA A 285 -58.82 27.38 28.80
CA ALA A 285 -59.11 27.67 30.20
C ALA A 285 -59.39 29.17 30.44
N LEU A 286 -58.60 30.08 29.85
CA LEU A 286 -58.84 31.52 29.95
C LEU A 286 -60.13 31.96 29.25
N LEU A 287 -60.47 31.40 28.08
CA LEU A 287 -61.74 31.65 27.39
C LEU A 287 -62.93 31.22 28.25
N PHE A 288 -62.85 30.05 28.90
CA PHE A 288 -63.87 29.60 29.85
C PHE A 288 -64.01 30.56 31.04
N LEU A 289 -62.89 31.10 31.57
CA LEU A 289 -62.92 32.10 32.65
C LEU A 289 -63.52 33.44 32.22
N ASP A 290 -63.41 33.81 30.94
CA ASP A 290 -64.08 35.00 30.38
C ASP A 290 -65.59 34.75 30.18
N GLU A 291 -65.97 33.66 29.51
CA GLU A 291 -67.38 33.33 29.20
C GLU A 291 -68.23 33.08 30.45
N HIS A 292 -67.66 32.48 31.50
CA HIS A 292 -68.37 32.14 32.74
C HIS A 292 -68.18 33.16 33.87
N SER A 293 -67.58 34.32 33.61
CA SER A 293 -67.38 35.38 34.63
C SER A 293 -68.69 35.88 35.27
N LEU A 294 -69.76 36.02 34.47
CA LEU A 294 -71.10 36.42 34.90
C LEU A 294 -72.15 35.49 34.30
N ILE A 295 -72.73 34.60 35.11
CA ILE A 295 -73.68 33.58 34.65
C ILE A 295 -75.12 34.00 34.94
N ARG A 296 -75.95 34.11 33.89
CA ARG A 296 -77.36 34.50 34.00
C ARG A 296 -78.27 33.28 33.97
N TYR A 297 -78.86 32.95 35.11
CA TYR A 297 -79.93 31.97 35.23
C TYR A 297 -81.29 32.63 34.98
N GLN A 298 -82.16 31.95 34.23
CA GLN A 298 -83.56 32.31 34.04
C GLN A 298 -84.43 31.28 34.78
N PHE A 299 -85.52 31.74 35.38
CA PHE A 299 -86.53 30.89 36.01
C PHE A 299 -87.83 30.95 35.22
N ASP A 300 -88.83 30.14 35.61
CA ASP A 300 -90.20 30.24 35.06
C ASP A 300 -90.94 31.52 35.51
N THR A 301 -90.30 32.35 36.35
CA THR A 301 -90.71 33.72 36.68
C THR A 301 -89.83 34.72 35.91
N ASP A 302 -90.36 35.91 35.60
CA ASP A 302 -89.63 36.97 34.85
C ASP A 302 -88.37 37.53 35.56
N GLN A 303 -87.94 36.94 36.68
CA GLN A 303 -86.72 37.29 37.38
C GLN A 303 -85.54 36.47 36.85
N ALA A 304 -84.50 37.14 36.37
CA ALA A 304 -83.21 36.52 36.08
C ALA A 304 -82.25 36.73 37.25
N LEU A 305 -81.53 35.68 37.63
CA LEU A 305 -80.43 35.76 38.60
C LEU A 305 -79.11 35.87 37.83
N GLU A 306 -78.34 36.92 38.12
CA GLU A 306 -76.99 37.09 37.58
C GLU A 306 -75.97 36.75 38.69
N VAL A 307 -75.12 35.76 38.41
CA VAL A 307 -74.14 35.19 39.34
C VAL A 307 -72.74 35.57 38.88
N GLU A 308 -72.15 36.56 39.52
CA GLU A 308 -70.73 36.92 39.34
C GLU A 308 -69.86 35.89 40.07
N VAL A 309 -69.14 35.06 39.31
CA VAL A 309 -68.45 33.89 39.88
C VAL A 309 -67.33 34.31 40.84
N ASP A 310 -66.63 35.41 40.60
CA ASP A 310 -65.57 35.88 41.50
C ASP A 310 -66.10 36.34 42.87
N TYR A 311 -67.24 37.05 42.90
CA TYR A 311 -67.90 37.48 44.14
C TYR A 311 -68.31 36.27 44.99
N TRP A 312 -69.02 35.31 44.39
CA TRP A 312 -69.51 34.11 45.09
C TRP A 312 -68.41 33.08 45.39
N THR A 313 -67.18 33.26 44.87
CA THR A 313 -66.01 32.42 45.18
C THR A 313 -64.90 33.14 45.95
N GLU A 314 -65.16 34.33 46.47
CA GLU A 314 -64.25 35.09 47.34
C GLU A 314 -62.90 35.45 46.68
N GLY A 315 -62.91 35.81 45.39
CA GLY A 315 -61.68 36.19 44.65
C GLY A 315 -60.89 35.01 44.07
N ARG A 316 -61.35 33.77 44.25
CA ARG A 316 -60.66 32.58 43.73
C ARG A 316 -60.64 32.55 42.20
N TRP A 317 -61.66 33.09 41.54
CA TRP A 317 -61.74 33.19 40.07
C TRP A 317 -60.66 34.11 39.50
N GLN A 318 -60.48 35.31 40.07
CA GLN A 318 -59.36 36.21 39.75
C GLN A 318 -58.00 35.56 40.05
N SER A 319 -57.88 34.87 41.19
CA SER A 319 -56.63 34.16 41.55
C SER A 319 -56.30 33.02 40.58
N LEU A 320 -57.31 32.33 40.03
CA LEU A 320 -57.14 31.27 39.04
C LEU A 320 -56.72 31.84 37.68
N ARG A 321 -57.32 32.95 37.25
CA ARG A 321 -56.90 33.67 36.05
C ARG A 321 -55.42 34.08 36.10
N ALA A 322 -55.02 34.71 37.21
CA ALA A 322 -53.64 35.16 37.43
C ALA A 322 -52.61 34.01 37.49
N ARG A 323 -53.05 32.76 37.70
CA ARG A 323 -52.21 31.54 37.60
C ARG A 323 -52.08 31.04 36.16
N LEU A 324 -53.08 31.25 35.30
CA LEU A 324 -53.06 30.87 33.88
C LEU A 324 -52.28 31.84 32.99
N ASP A 325 -52.38 33.16 33.23
CA ASP A 325 -51.65 34.19 32.48
C ASP A 325 -50.14 33.91 32.28
N PRO A 326 -49.35 33.49 33.29
CA PRO A 326 -47.94 33.15 33.09
C PRO A 326 -47.72 31.86 32.28
N ILE A 327 -48.67 30.93 32.26
CA ILE A 327 -48.61 29.70 31.44
C ILE A 327 -48.85 30.07 29.97
N LEU A 328 -49.83 30.94 29.70
CA LEU A 328 -50.07 31.48 28.36
C LEU A 328 -48.85 32.25 27.84
N ALA A 329 -48.26 33.13 28.67
CA ALA A 329 -47.08 33.90 28.30
C ALA A 329 -45.83 33.04 28.04
N GLN A 330 -45.57 32.03 28.90
CA GLN A 330 -44.44 31.09 28.74
C GLN A 330 -44.59 30.19 27.50
N SER A 331 -45.82 29.80 27.15
CA SER A 331 -46.10 28.98 25.97
C SER A 331 -46.16 29.78 24.66
N ALA A 332 -46.38 31.10 24.72
CA ALA A 332 -46.47 31.96 23.53
C ALA A 332 -45.12 32.36 22.91
N ASP A 333 -44.05 32.55 23.70
CA ASP A 333 -42.74 32.95 23.17
C ASP A 333 -41.84 31.71 22.89
N PRO A 334 -41.52 31.40 21.62
CA PRO A 334 -40.69 30.25 21.27
C PRO A 334 -39.24 30.34 21.76
N LYS A 335 -38.80 31.49 22.29
CA LYS A 335 -37.46 31.68 22.88
C LYS A 335 -37.36 31.21 24.34
N VAL A 336 -38.48 30.95 25.01
CA VAL A 336 -38.47 30.46 26.39
C VAL A 336 -38.02 29.01 26.39
N ALA A 337 -36.85 28.75 26.98
CA ALA A 337 -36.17 27.45 26.93
C ALA A 337 -36.76 26.40 27.91
N LEU A 338 -38.09 26.21 27.88
CA LEU A 338 -38.74 25.09 28.56
C LEU A 338 -38.38 23.78 27.86
N ASN A 339 -38.22 22.70 28.62
CA ASN A 339 -38.04 21.35 28.08
C ASN A 339 -39.38 20.61 27.87
N ALA A 340 -39.35 19.42 27.27
CA ALA A 340 -40.55 18.66 26.93
C ALA A 340 -41.36 18.19 28.16
N GLU A 341 -40.70 17.91 29.29
CA GLU A 341 -41.37 17.53 30.54
C GLU A 341 -42.05 18.75 31.18
N GLU A 342 -41.37 19.90 31.18
CA GLU A 342 -41.91 21.17 31.67
C GLU A 342 -43.13 21.63 30.84
N LEU A 343 -43.09 21.52 29.51
CA LEU A 343 -44.25 21.81 28.66
C LEU A 343 -45.42 20.86 28.91
N THR A 344 -45.13 19.57 29.15
CA THR A 344 -46.16 18.58 29.50
C THR A 344 -46.78 18.89 30.88
N ALA A 345 -45.96 19.29 31.85
CA ALA A 345 -46.42 19.69 33.18
C ALA A 345 -47.24 20.99 33.13
N ARG A 346 -46.83 21.99 32.34
CA ARG A 346 -47.57 23.25 32.12
C ARG A 346 -48.93 23.02 31.47
N ARG A 347 -49.02 22.08 30.54
CA ARG A 347 -50.31 21.65 29.99
C ARG A 347 -51.18 20.99 31.07
N ALA A 348 -50.65 20.03 31.82
CA ALA A 348 -51.42 19.35 32.88
C ALA A 348 -51.87 20.30 33.99
N GLU A 349 -51.07 21.33 34.29
CA GLU A 349 -51.41 22.43 35.20
C GLU A 349 -52.58 23.28 34.66
N ALA A 350 -52.57 23.64 33.37
CA ALA A 350 -53.67 24.37 32.74
C ALA A 350 -54.95 23.52 32.58
N ASP A 351 -54.82 22.24 32.20
CA ASP A 351 -55.93 21.28 32.13
C ASP A 351 -56.59 21.13 33.52
N ALA A 352 -55.81 21.03 34.61
CA ALA A 352 -56.32 20.99 35.98
C ALA A 352 -56.93 22.32 36.47
N MET A 353 -56.43 23.47 35.97
CA MET A 353 -57.04 24.77 36.25
C MET A 353 -58.39 24.96 35.54
N ALA A 354 -58.64 24.28 34.41
CA ALA A 354 -59.96 24.26 33.79
C ALA A 354 -60.97 23.44 34.61
N ASP A 355 -60.55 22.29 35.18
CA ASP A 355 -61.37 21.54 36.15
C ASP A 355 -61.63 22.35 37.43
N GLU A 356 -60.63 23.09 37.94
CA GLU A 356 -60.78 24.02 39.07
C GLU A 356 -61.82 25.12 38.74
N ALA A 357 -61.78 25.68 37.53
CA ALA A 357 -62.76 26.68 37.08
C ALA A 357 -64.19 26.11 37.02
N LEU A 358 -64.38 24.90 36.49
CA LEU A 358 -65.69 24.26 36.45
C LEU A 358 -66.26 24.01 37.87
N ALA A 359 -65.40 23.65 38.83
CA ALA A 359 -65.78 23.53 40.24
C ALA A 359 -66.14 24.88 40.86
N LEU A 360 -65.39 25.95 40.58
CA LEU A 360 -65.70 27.32 41.03
C LEU A 360 -67.04 27.83 40.49
N VAL A 361 -67.38 27.54 39.22
CA VAL A 361 -68.71 27.84 38.64
C VAL A 361 -69.83 27.13 39.41
N ALA A 362 -69.66 25.83 39.71
CA ALA A 362 -70.65 25.07 40.48
C ALA A 362 -70.78 25.60 41.92
N MET A 363 -69.67 25.97 42.56
CA MET A 363 -69.62 26.56 43.90
C MET A 363 -70.34 27.92 43.94
N ALA A 364 -70.04 28.82 43.00
CA ALA A 364 -70.69 30.13 42.89
C ALA A 364 -72.21 30.02 42.74
N ARG A 365 -72.64 29.14 41.83
CA ARG A 365 -74.05 28.84 41.59
C ARG A 365 -74.73 28.35 42.87
N ASN A 366 -74.15 27.35 43.55
CA ASN A 366 -74.72 26.78 44.76
C ASN A 366 -74.80 27.81 45.91
N ALA A 367 -73.77 28.64 46.09
CA ALA A 367 -73.75 29.71 47.08
C ALA A 367 -74.84 30.78 46.81
N ALA A 368 -75.02 31.17 45.55
CA ALA A 368 -76.07 32.13 45.14
C ALA A 368 -77.48 31.58 45.38
N PHE A 369 -77.75 30.32 44.97
CA PHE A 369 -79.03 29.66 45.26
C PHE A 369 -79.28 29.50 46.76
N SER A 370 -78.25 29.13 47.53
CA SER A 370 -78.34 29.03 48.99
C SER A 370 -78.69 30.38 49.62
N SER A 371 -78.15 31.50 49.12
CA SER A 371 -78.49 32.85 49.58
C SER A 371 -79.94 33.24 49.30
N ILE A 372 -80.49 32.84 48.14
CA ILE A 372 -81.91 33.03 47.82
C ILE A 372 -82.76 32.21 48.79
N GLN A 373 -82.43 30.91 48.96
CA GLN A 373 -83.11 30.05 49.93
C GLN A 373 -83.06 30.61 51.37
N ARG A 374 -81.97 31.27 51.81
CA ARG A 374 -81.94 31.93 53.13
C ARG A 374 -83.00 33.01 53.29
N ARG A 375 -83.19 33.84 52.26
CA ARG A 375 -84.26 34.84 52.24
C ARG A 375 -85.63 34.17 52.23
N ASP A 376 -85.84 33.21 51.34
CA ASP A 376 -87.14 32.55 51.17
C ASP A 376 -87.56 31.76 52.43
N ILE A 377 -86.59 31.14 53.13
CA ILE A 377 -86.79 30.54 54.47
C ILE A 377 -87.24 31.60 55.48
N GLN A 378 -86.60 32.77 55.50
CA GLN A 378 -86.93 33.84 56.44
C GLN A 378 -88.27 34.52 56.12
N GLU A 379 -88.64 34.65 54.84
CA GLU A 379 -89.97 35.13 54.41
C GLU A 379 -91.08 34.15 54.83
N LEU A 380 -90.89 32.84 54.61
CA LEU A 380 -91.84 31.82 55.09
C LEU A 380 -91.93 31.81 56.63
N MET A 381 -90.80 31.90 57.32
CA MET A 381 -90.77 31.98 58.78
C MET A 381 -91.45 33.24 59.30
N LEU A 382 -91.28 34.39 58.64
CA LEU A 382 -91.98 35.61 58.99
C LEU A 382 -93.49 35.39 58.94
N GLU A 383 -94.02 34.89 57.81
CA GLU A 383 -95.45 34.66 57.65
C GLU A 383 -96.01 33.70 58.72
N ARG A 384 -95.28 32.62 59.02
CA ARG A 384 -95.70 31.63 60.04
C ARG A 384 -95.62 32.22 61.46
N LEU A 385 -94.64 33.08 61.75
CA LEU A 385 -94.47 33.71 63.05
C LEU A 385 -95.42 34.90 63.27
N GLU A 386 -95.84 35.60 62.21
CA GLU A 386 -96.92 36.61 62.28
C GLU A 386 -98.27 35.95 62.63
N ARG A 387 -98.58 34.77 62.08
CA ARG A 387 -99.74 33.96 62.50
C ARG A 387 -99.68 33.57 64.00
N LEU A 388 -98.48 33.53 64.60
CA LEU A 388 -98.24 33.32 66.05
C LEU A 388 -98.19 34.62 66.89
N GLY A 389 -98.47 35.78 66.30
CA GLY A 389 -98.50 37.06 67.00
C GLY A 389 -97.14 37.75 67.20
N TYR A 390 -96.11 37.33 66.47
CA TYR A 390 -94.89 38.13 66.33
C TYR A 390 -95.08 39.24 65.28
N GLN A 391 -94.24 40.26 65.34
CA GLN A 391 -94.17 41.36 64.38
C GLN A 391 -92.72 41.59 63.96
N HIS A 392 -92.49 41.85 62.67
CA HIS A 392 -91.18 42.22 62.13
C HIS A 392 -90.65 43.54 62.71
N ILE A 393 -89.35 43.60 62.99
CA ILE A 393 -88.65 44.83 63.39
C ILE A 393 -87.61 45.23 62.35
N ASP A 394 -86.67 44.34 62.05
CA ASP A 394 -85.51 44.62 61.19
C ASP A 394 -84.94 43.31 60.63
N SER A 395 -84.34 43.36 59.44
CA SER A 395 -83.70 42.22 58.77
C SER A 395 -82.43 42.65 58.05
N THR A 396 -81.42 41.77 58.04
CA THR A 396 -80.10 42.05 57.43
C THR A 396 -79.30 40.78 57.21
N TYR A 397 -78.47 40.76 56.17
CA TYR A 397 -77.31 39.87 56.15
C TYR A 397 -76.24 40.37 57.15
N GLU A 398 -75.44 39.47 57.70
CA GLU A 398 -74.24 39.83 58.47
C GLU A 398 -73.28 40.64 57.59
N ALA A 399 -72.71 41.73 58.12
CA ALA A 399 -71.78 42.61 57.40
C ALA A 399 -72.31 43.18 56.06
N GLU A 400 -73.64 43.15 55.85
CA GLU A 400 -74.32 43.46 54.59
C GLU A 400 -73.89 42.57 53.39
N ASP A 401 -73.25 41.43 53.66
CA ASP A 401 -72.70 40.49 52.67
C ASP A 401 -73.65 39.30 52.45
N THR A 402 -74.25 39.21 51.26
CA THR A 402 -75.26 38.20 50.90
C THR A 402 -74.77 36.75 51.00
N ARG A 403 -73.45 36.52 50.99
CA ARG A 403 -72.85 35.18 51.14
C ARG A 403 -72.99 34.64 52.57
N ARG A 404 -73.22 35.52 53.55
CA ARG A 404 -73.26 35.20 54.99
C ARG A 404 -74.65 34.84 55.49
N ALA A 405 -74.75 34.68 56.82
CA ALA A 405 -75.99 34.45 57.52
C ALA A 405 -76.98 35.62 57.35
N PHE A 406 -78.27 35.29 57.24
CA PHE A 406 -79.37 36.26 57.24
C PHE A 406 -80.03 36.27 58.63
N HIS A 407 -80.06 37.44 59.25
CA HIS A 407 -80.68 37.69 60.55
C HIS A 407 -82.02 38.41 60.35
N MET A 408 -83.09 37.92 60.97
CA MET A 408 -84.37 38.63 61.09
C MET A 408 -84.74 38.81 62.56
N LYS A 409 -85.25 39.99 62.91
CA LYS A 409 -85.65 40.35 64.26
C LYS A 409 -87.16 40.50 64.38
N LEU A 410 -87.70 39.83 65.38
CA LEU A 410 -89.13 39.74 65.67
C LEU A 410 -89.42 40.14 67.11
N ARG A 411 -90.66 40.59 67.38
CA ARG A 411 -91.16 40.84 68.75
C ARG A 411 -92.60 40.36 68.89
N ASN A 412 -92.92 39.70 70.00
CA ASN A 412 -94.28 39.27 70.33
C ASN A 412 -95.06 40.38 71.04
N GLY A 413 -96.40 40.31 71.09
CA GLY A 413 -97.26 41.28 71.78
C GLY A 413 -96.95 41.52 73.26
N ASN A 414 -96.24 40.59 73.92
CA ASN A 414 -95.74 40.73 75.29
C ASN A 414 -94.46 41.60 75.43
N GLY A 415 -93.85 42.05 74.33
CA GLY A 415 -92.60 42.82 74.33
C GLY A 415 -91.32 41.97 74.20
N GLU A 416 -91.42 40.65 74.37
CA GLU A 416 -90.31 39.70 74.19
C GLU A 416 -89.81 39.70 72.74
N GLU A 417 -88.48 39.63 72.57
CA GLU A 417 -87.82 39.67 71.26
C GLU A 417 -87.23 38.29 70.89
N MET A 418 -87.16 38.02 69.59
CA MET A 418 -86.55 36.82 69.02
C MET A 418 -85.74 37.20 67.79
N VAL A 419 -84.61 36.54 67.58
CA VAL A 419 -83.79 36.66 66.36
C VAL A 419 -83.71 35.29 65.70
N THR A 420 -84.15 35.20 64.45
CA THR A 420 -83.95 34.02 63.59
C THR A 420 -82.73 34.24 62.72
N ILE A 421 -81.84 33.26 62.69
CA ILE A 421 -80.58 33.28 61.94
C ILE A 421 -80.59 32.10 60.99
N VAL A 422 -80.47 32.35 59.69
CA VAL A 422 -80.27 31.28 58.69
C VAL A 422 -78.87 31.42 58.13
N GLU A 423 -78.07 30.35 58.17
CA GLU A 423 -76.66 30.35 57.78
C GLU A 423 -76.35 29.15 56.85
N PRO A 424 -75.44 29.30 55.88
CA PRO A 424 -74.95 28.18 55.08
C PRO A 424 -73.96 27.32 55.88
N ILE A 425 -74.05 26.00 55.72
CA ILE A 425 -73.12 25.02 56.28
C ILE A 425 -72.50 24.18 55.17
N GLY A 426 -71.18 24.00 55.26
CA GLY A 426 -70.43 23.04 54.44
C GLY A 426 -70.34 23.44 52.97
N GLU A 427 -69.72 22.55 52.19
CA GLU A 427 -69.43 22.79 50.77
C GLU A 427 -70.68 22.65 49.87
N ASP A 428 -71.74 22.00 50.36
CA ASP A 428 -73.07 21.96 49.75
C ASP A 428 -73.89 23.24 49.97
N PHE A 429 -73.43 24.17 50.82
CA PHE A 429 -74.15 25.38 51.25
C PHE A 429 -75.54 25.12 51.85
N ALA A 430 -75.72 24.00 52.55
CA ALA A 430 -76.98 23.62 53.17
C ALA A 430 -77.36 24.60 54.30
N ASN A 431 -78.60 25.09 54.32
CA ASN A 431 -79.01 26.14 55.25
C ASN A 431 -79.49 25.58 56.60
N ARG A 432 -78.82 25.96 57.70
CA ARG A 432 -79.27 25.75 59.10
C ARG A 432 -80.09 26.94 59.57
N VAL A 433 -81.04 26.70 60.49
CA VAL A 433 -81.76 27.78 61.18
C VAL A 433 -81.50 27.71 62.69
N THR A 434 -81.14 28.85 63.27
CA THR A 434 -80.95 29.03 64.71
C THR A 434 -81.88 30.12 65.25
N PHE A 435 -82.42 29.89 66.45
CA PHE A 435 -83.37 30.77 67.12
C PHE A 435 -82.79 31.29 68.44
N ASP A 436 -82.50 32.58 68.53
CA ASP A 436 -82.08 33.25 69.76
C ASP A 436 -83.28 33.97 70.41
N PHE A 437 -83.61 33.59 71.64
CA PHE A 437 -84.70 34.16 72.42
C PHE A 437 -84.21 35.21 73.42
N PHE A 438 -84.95 36.32 73.52
CA PHE A 438 -84.69 37.45 74.42
C PHE A 438 -85.94 37.71 75.28
N ASP A 439 -86.22 36.75 76.17
CA ASP A 439 -87.36 36.76 77.08
C ASP A 439 -87.09 37.63 78.31
N HIS A 440 -88.15 38.07 78.99
CA HIS A 440 -88.02 38.78 80.27
C HIS A 440 -87.70 37.85 81.45
N SER A 441 -88.00 36.55 81.33
CA SER A 441 -87.67 35.51 82.31
C SER A 441 -87.37 34.20 81.58
N PRO A 442 -86.10 33.91 81.24
CA PRO A 442 -85.71 32.70 80.53
C PRO A 442 -86.18 31.41 81.23
N ASN A 443 -86.74 30.48 80.45
CA ASN A 443 -87.12 29.15 80.92
C ASN A 443 -87.00 28.14 79.77
N ASP A 444 -86.09 27.17 79.94
CA ASP A 444 -85.76 26.11 78.99
C ASP A 444 -87.01 25.40 78.44
N GLN A 445 -87.93 25.02 79.33
CA GLN A 445 -89.10 24.20 78.97
C GLN A 445 -90.07 24.98 78.09
N VAL A 446 -90.31 26.25 78.44
CA VAL A 446 -91.17 27.16 77.66
C VAL A 446 -90.55 27.43 76.29
N ARG A 447 -89.21 27.48 76.19
CA ARG A 447 -88.50 27.63 74.91
C ARG A 447 -88.55 26.37 74.07
N GLU A 448 -88.36 25.20 74.67
CA GLU A 448 -88.45 23.91 73.98
C GLU A 448 -89.88 23.66 73.44
N GLU A 449 -90.91 23.94 74.24
CA GLU A 449 -92.32 23.91 73.80
C GLU A 449 -92.61 24.94 72.70
N ARG A 450 -92.12 26.18 72.84
CA ARG A 450 -92.28 27.25 71.83
C ARG A 450 -91.58 26.89 70.51
N LEU A 451 -90.37 26.32 70.56
CA LEU A 451 -89.64 25.81 69.39
C LEU A 451 -90.33 24.63 68.74
N LYS A 452 -90.89 23.70 69.54
CA LYS A 452 -91.66 22.56 69.03
C LYS A 452 -92.92 23.02 68.31
N LEU A 453 -93.64 24.00 68.84
CA LEU A 453 -94.81 24.60 68.17
C LEU A 453 -94.44 25.32 66.87
N ILE A 454 -93.32 26.08 66.85
CA ILE A 454 -92.80 26.73 65.64
C ILE A 454 -92.43 25.67 64.58
N ARG A 455 -91.72 24.62 64.99
CA ARG A 455 -91.35 23.48 64.13
C ARG A 455 -92.58 22.80 63.55
N GLU A 456 -93.54 22.42 64.39
CA GLU A 456 -94.78 21.77 63.97
C GLU A 456 -95.56 22.63 62.97
N GLN A 457 -95.67 23.94 63.16
CA GLN A 457 -96.35 24.82 62.20
C GLN A 457 -95.62 25.00 60.86
N ILE A 458 -94.29 24.86 60.84
CA ILE A 458 -93.49 24.95 59.61
C ILE A 458 -93.50 23.62 58.85
N GLU A 459 -93.43 22.49 59.54
CA GLU A 459 -93.41 21.15 58.95
C GLU A 459 -94.80 20.68 58.49
N THR A 460 -95.89 21.04 59.17
CA THR A 460 -97.23 20.46 58.95
C THR A 460 -97.85 20.81 57.58
N GLU A 461 -97.53 21.96 56.99
CA GLU A 461 -98.08 22.35 55.68
C GLU A 461 -97.26 21.80 54.48
N GLY A 462 -96.11 21.15 54.72
CA GLY A 462 -95.42 20.31 53.73
C GLY A 462 -94.70 21.04 52.58
N GLU A 463 -94.70 22.37 52.56
CA GLU A 463 -94.11 23.19 51.49
C GLU A 463 -92.57 23.21 51.51
N MET A 464 -91.94 22.89 52.65
CA MET A 464 -90.49 22.96 52.79
C MET A 464 -89.92 22.03 53.86
N SER A 465 -88.82 21.33 53.55
CA SER A 465 -87.96 20.71 54.57
C SER A 465 -86.92 21.73 55.03
N VAL A 466 -87.22 22.48 56.10
CA VAL A 466 -86.19 23.26 56.79
C VAL A 466 -85.11 22.32 57.37
N GLY A 467 -83.85 22.77 57.41
CA GLY A 467 -82.73 22.04 58.00
C GLY A 467 -82.83 21.91 59.53
N GLU A 468 -81.73 21.52 60.19
CA GLU A 468 -81.69 21.35 61.64
C GLU A 468 -82.05 22.66 62.38
N MET A 469 -83.30 22.76 62.84
CA MET A 469 -83.80 23.89 63.63
C MET A 469 -83.38 23.75 65.09
N ALA A 470 -82.32 24.45 65.49
CA ALA A 470 -81.74 24.37 66.82
C ALA A 470 -81.85 25.70 67.61
N CYS A 471 -81.97 25.58 68.92
CA CYS A 471 -81.46 26.61 69.84
C CYS A 471 -79.99 26.30 70.09
N GLU A 472 -79.10 27.29 70.09
CA GLU A 472 -77.70 27.04 70.43
C GLU A 472 -77.60 26.50 71.87
N PRO A 473 -76.94 25.34 72.11
CA PRO A 473 -76.94 24.71 73.43
C PRO A 473 -76.43 25.57 74.59
N ALA A 474 -75.62 26.60 74.31
CA ALA A 474 -75.16 27.59 75.28
C ALA A 474 -76.28 28.52 75.79
N TYR A 475 -77.28 28.81 74.95
CA TYR A 475 -78.34 29.80 75.21
C TYR A 475 -79.72 29.18 75.44
N ALA A 476 -79.80 27.85 75.63
CA ALA A 476 -81.03 27.19 76.06
C ALA A 476 -81.60 27.80 77.37
N LYS A 477 -80.72 28.12 78.33
CA LYS A 477 -81.07 28.59 79.69
C LYS A 477 -80.90 30.09 79.95
N THR A 478 -80.40 30.84 78.96
CA THR A 478 -80.05 32.27 79.08
C THR A 478 -80.45 33.01 77.81
N ASN A 479 -80.62 34.33 77.82
CA ASN A 479 -80.84 35.05 76.56
C ASN A 479 -79.61 34.92 75.65
N GLY A 480 -79.82 34.94 74.34
CA GLY A 480 -78.73 35.00 73.36
C GLY A 480 -77.83 36.23 73.58
N PRO A 481 -76.66 36.30 72.92
CA PRO A 481 -75.77 37.44 73.09
C PRO A 481 -76.41 38.70 72.50
N ASP A 482 -76.49 39.79 73.29
CA ASP A 482 -77.05 41.08 72.86
C ASP A 482 -76.39 41.66 71.58
N GLU A 483 -75.20 41.17 71.24
CA GLU A 483 -74.50 41.50 69.98
C GLU A 483 -75.32 41.09 68.74
N ARG A 484 -75.95 39.90 68.76
CA ARG A 484 -76.86 39.42 67.70
C ARG A 484 -78.21 40.15 67.71
N ARG A 485 -78.60 40.75 68.85
CA ARG A 485 -79.82 41.56 69.01
C ARG A 485 -79.68 42.98 68.46
N ASN A 486 -78.44 43.45 68.32
CA ASN A 486 -78.08 44.80 67.87
C ASN A 486 -77.75 44.81 66.37
N PHE A 487 -78.77 45.05 65.53
CA PHE A 487 -78.64 44.94 64.07
C PHE A 487 -77.73 46.02 63.45
N ALA A 488 -77.57 47.17 64.11
CA ALA A 488 -76.54 48.14 63.73
C ALA A 488 -75.12 47.57 63.92
N ARG A 489 -74.91 46.75 64.97
CA ARG A 489 -73.65 46.03 65.14
C ARG A 489 -73.48 44.93 64.09
N VAL A 490 -74.51 44.10 63.84
CA VAL A 490 -74.50 43.01 62.85
C VAL A 490 -74.15 43.50 61.43
N ARG A 491 -74.66 44.67 61.01
CA ARG A 491 -74.25 45.36 59.76
C ARG A 491 -72.81 45.83 59.78
N SER A 492 -72.32 46.28 60.93
CA SER A 492 -70.94 46.78 61.12
C SER A 492 -69.87 45.71 61.39
N THR A 493 -70.21 44.41 61.41
CA THR A 493 -69.27 43.32 61.78
C THR A 493 -68.23 43.05 60.67
N SER A 494 -67.34 44.01 60.42
CA SER A 494 -66.23 43.86 59.49
C SER A 494 -65.39 42.63 59.85
N SER A 495 -65.10 41.79 58.86
CA SER A 495 -64.47 40.47 58.99
C SER A 495 -63.16 40.47 59.80
N THR A 496 -63.24 40.11 61.10
CA THR A 496 -62.08 40.04 62.00
C THR A 496 -62.06 38.82 62.94
N THR A 497 -62.36 37.61 62.45
CA THR A 497 -61.85 36.35 63.04
C THR A 497 -61.95 35.16 62.07
N SER A 498 -60.82 34.78 61.47
CA SER A 498 -60.51 33.37 61.15
C SER A 498 -59.00 33.09 61.03
N ASP A 499 -58.16 34.05 61.46
CA ASP A 499 -56.71 33.88 61.51
C ASP A 499 -56.31 33.10 62.78
N GLY A 500 -55.50 32.05 62.65
CA GLY A 500 -54.80 31.41 63.76
C GLY A 500 -55.60 30.52 64.73
N LYS A 501 -55.93 29.30 64.31
CA LYS A 501 -55.72 28.11 65.17
C LYS A 501 -54.88 27.07 64.42
N THR A 502 -53.82 26.64 65.09
CA THR A 502 -52.81 25.65 64.65
C THR A 502 -53.34 24.22 64.67
#